data_AF-A0A125RCA0-F1
#
_entry.id   AF-A0A125RCA0-F1
#
_cell.length_a   1.000
_cell.length_b   1.000
_cell.length_c   1.000
_cell.angle_alpha   90.00
_cell.angle_beta   90.00
_cell.angle_gamma   90.00
#
_symmetry.space_group_name_H-M   'P 1'
#
loop_
_entity.id
_entity.type
_entity.pdbx_description
1 polymer ?
#
loop_
_entity_poly.entity_id
_entity_poly.type
_entity_poly.pdbx_seq_one_letter_code
_entity_poly.pdbx_strand_id
1 'polypeptide(L)' 'MLINPRDEYYKNQGIKEGKLEGIKEGKLEIAIKLLNRGMPMKEITKLTGLNETQIQNAK' A
#
# COMPACT_ATOMS: atom_id res chain seq x y z
N MET A 1 27.00 -24.11 -2.47
CA MET A 1 25.76 -24.14 -3.28
C MET A 1 25.76 -22.91 -4.17
N LEU A 2 25.70 -23.09 -5.49
CA LEU A 2 25.44 -21.98 -6.41
C LEU A 2 23.92 -21.75 -6.40
N ILE A 3 23.49 -20.57 -5.98
CA ILE A 3 22.07 -20.19 -6.05
C ILE A 3 21.71 -20.13 -7.54
N ASN A 4 20.63 -20.80 -7.92
CA ASN A 4 20.15 -20.76 -9.30
C ASN A 4 19.75 -19.30 -9.63
N PRO A 5 20.28 -18.67 -10.68
CA PRO A 5 19.95 -17.28 -11.04
C PRO A 5 18.45 -17.02 -11.18
N ARG A 6 17.67 -18.06 -11.51
CA ARG A 6 16.22 -18.01 -11.58
C ARG A 6 15.57 -17.81 -10.20
N ASP A 7 16.09 -18.45 -9.16
CA ASP A 7 15.57 -18.35 -7.80
C ASP A 7 15.82 -16.95 -7.23
N GLU A 8 16.99 -16.37 -7.53
CA GLU A 8 17.32 -15.00 -7.15
C GLU A 8 16.41 -13.98 -7.86
N TYR A 9 16.12 -14.19 -9.15
CA TYR A 9 15.15 -13.38 -9.89
C TYR A 9 13.77 -13.39 -9.22
N TYR A 10 13.20 -14.56 -8.95
CA TYR A 10 11.87 -14.65 -8.34
C TYR A 10 11.84 -14.11 -6.91
N LYS A 11 12.91 -14.33 -6.13
CA LYS A 11 13.04 -13.72 -4.79
C LYS A 11 13.00 -12.20 -4.87
N ASN A 12 13.75 -11.61 -5.81
CA ASN A 12 13.78 -10.15 -5.99
C ASN A 12 12.43 -9.60 -6.46
N GLN A 13 11.73 -10.32 -7.36
CA GLN A 13 10.37 -9.94 -7.76
C GLN A 13 9.40 -9.99 -6.57
N GLY A 14 9.40 -11.07 -5.80
CA GLY A 14 8.53 -11.20 -4.62
C GLY A 14 8.78 -10.12 -3.56
N ILE A 15 10.05 -9.76 -3.30
CA ILE A 15 10.39 -8.65 -2.40
C ILE A 15 9.86 -7.31 -2.94
N LYS A 16 9.97 -7.09 -4.26
CA LYS A 16 9.51 -5.86 -4.90
C LYS A 16 7.98 -5.75 -4.84
N GLU A 17 7.27 -6.82 -5.18
CA GLU A 17 5.81 -6.90 -5.14
C GLU A 17 5.31 -6.71 -3.71
N GLY A 18 5.84 -7.46 -2.74
CA GLY A 18 5.45 -7.35 -1.34
C GLY A 18 5.70 -5.96 -0.74
N LYS A 19 6.80 -5.27 -1.13
CA LYS A 19 7.03 -3.87 -0.73
C LYS A 19 5.97 -2.93 -1.31
N LEU A 20 5.59 -3.11 -2.57
CA LEU A 20 4.57 -2.27 -3.21
C LEU A 20 3.18 -2.50 -2.57
N GLU A 21 2.83 -3.75 -2.32
CA GLU A 21 1.58 -4.11 -1.64
C GLU A 21 1.55 -3.57 -0.20
N GLY A 22 2.60 -3.79 0.58
CA GLY A 22 2.67 -3.29 1.95
C GLY A 22 2.59 -1.76 2.06
N ILE A 23 3.20 -1.02 1.12
CA ILE A 23 3.07 0.44 1.06
C ILE A 23 1.61 0.83 0.76
N LYS A 24 0.94 0.13 -0.15
CA LYS A 24 -0.45 0.38 -0.50
C LYS A 24 -1.37 0.12 0.69
N GLU A 25 -1.23 -1.03 1.34
CA GLU A 25 -2.01 -1.42 2.53
C GLU A 25 -1.80 -0.44 3.69
N GLY A 26 -0.55 -0.07 3.99
CA GLY A 26 -0.24 0.89 5.05
C GLY A 26 -0.84 2.28 4.81
N LYS A 27 -0.81 2.78 3.56
CA LYS A 27 -1.47 4.05 3.21
C LYS A 27 -2.99 3.99 3.43
N LEU A 28 -3.61 2.87 3.04
CA LEU A 28 -5.04 2.62 3.19
C LEU A 28 -5.46 2.55 4.66
N GLU A 29 -4.71 1.81 5.48
CA GLU A 29 -4.95 1.71 6.92
C GLU A 29 -4.89 3.09 7.59
N ILE A 30 -3.89 3.91 7.26
CA ILE A 30 -3.77 5.27 7.78
C ILE A 30 -4.95 6.13 7.31
N ALA A 31 -5.33 6.06 6.04
CA ALA A 31 -6.47 6.82 5.50
C ALA A 31 -7.78 6.50 6.25
N ILE A 32 -8.06 5.22 6.51
CA ILE A 32 -9.23 4.78 7.28
C ILE A 32 -9.18 5.31 8.71
N LYS A 33 -8.01 5.22 9.38
CA LYS A 33 -7.82 5.74 10.75
C LYS A 33 -8.05 7.26 10.82
N LEU A 34 -7.60 8.02 9.82
CA LEU A 34 -7.82 9.46 9.74
C LEU A 34 -9.30 9.80 9.51
N LEU A 35 -9.97 9.07 8.62
CA LEU A 35 -11.40 9.22 8.36
C LEU A 35 -12.23 8.94 9.61
N ASN A 36 -11.91 7.87 10.34
CA ASN A 36 -12.56 7.51 11.60
C ASN A 36 -12.33 8.55 12.72
N ARG A 37 -11.26 9.35 12.61
CA ARG A 37 -10.99 10.51 13.49
C ARG A 37 -11.69 11.80 13.03
N GLY A 38 -12.52 11.73 11.99
CA GLY A 38 -13.27 12.87 11.48
C GLY A 38 -12.50 13.79 10.53
N MET A 39 -11.31 13.39 10.06
CA MET A 39 -10.58 14.18 9.07
C MET A 39 -11.35 14.20 7.73
N PRO A 40 -11.47 15.35 7.05
CA PRO A 40 -12.19 15.44 5.79
C PRO A 40 -11.54 14.59 4.69
N MET A 41 -12.36 13.90 3.90
CA MET A 41 -11.90 13.05 2.78
C MET A 41 -10.93 13.77 1.84
N LYS A 42 -11.23 15.04 1.49
CA LYS A 42 -10.37 15.86 0.62
C LYS A 42 -8.96 16.10 1.18
N GLU A 43 -8.80 16.17 2.50
CA GLU A 43 -7.47 16.31 3.10
C GLU A 43 -6.73 14.97 3.12
N ILE A 44 -7.44 13.88 3.41
CA ILE A 44 -6.87 12.53 3.41
C ILE A 44 -6.33 12.17 2.02
N THR A 45 -7.09 12.44 0.96
CA THR A 45 -6.64 12.17 -0.43
C THR A 45 -5.40 12.97 -0.78
N LYS A 46 -5.32 14.24 -0.35
CA LYS A 46 -4.14 15.10 -0.54
C LYS A 46 -2.90 14.62 0.22
N LEU A 47 -3.07 14.11 1.45
CA LEU A 47 -1.96 13.64 2.30
C LEU A 47 -1.43 12.26 1.88
N THR A 48 -2.33 11.34 1.53
CA THR A 48 -1.98 9.94 1.26
C THR A 48 -1.67 9.67 -0.22
N GLY A 49 -2.18 10.53 -1.10
CA GLY A 49 -2.17 10.34 -2.55
C GLY A 49 -3.15 9.28 -3.03
N LEU A 50 -4.04 8.79 -2.15
CA LEU A 50 -5.13 7.89 -2.50
C LEU A 50 -6.31 8.69 -3.06
N ASN A 51 -7.10 8.06 -3.92
CA ASN A 51 -8.39 8.61 -4.34
C ASN A 51 -9.53 8.13 -3.41
N GLU A 52 -10.68 8.79 -3.50
CA GLU A 52 -11.83 8.50 -2.63
C GLU A 52 -12.34 7.06 -2.80
N THR A 53 -12.37 6.56 -4.04
CA THR A 53 -12.80 5.18 -4.36
C THR A 53 -11.91 4.13 -3.69
N GLN A 54 -10.60 4.34 -3.68
CA GLN A 54 -9.64 3.45 -3.01
C GLN A 54 -9.93 3.39 -1.50
N ILE A 55 -10.18 4.54 -0.88
CA ILE A 55 -10.46 4.62 0.56
C ILE A 55 -11.83 4.00 0.89
N GLN A 56 -12.84 4.24 0.06
CA GLN A 56 -14.19 3.69 0.26
C GLN A 56 -14.26 2.18 0.10
N ASN A 57 -13.55 1.62 -0.90
CA ASN A 57 -13.51 0.18 -1.16
C ASN A 57 -12.77 -0.63 -0.08
N ALA A 58 -12.10 0.06 0.84
CA ALA A 58 -11.35 -0.54 1.93
C ALA A 58 -12.09 -0.53 3.26
N LYS A 59 -13.29 0.04 3.27
CA LYS A 59 -14.22 0.02 4.39
C LYS A 59 -15.04 -1.26 4.36
#